data_AF-A0AAU9CK22-F1
#
_entry.id   AF-A0AAU9CK22-F1
#
_cell.length_a   1.000
_cell.length_b   1.000
_cell.length_c   1.000
_cell.angle_alpha   90.00
_cell.angle_beta   90.00
_cell.angle_gamma   90.00
#
_symmetry.space_group_name_H-M   'P 1'
#
loop_
_entity.id
_entity.type
_entity.pdbx_description
1 polymer ?
#
loop_
_entity_poly.entity_id
_entity_poly.type
_entity_poly.pdbx_seq_one_letter_code
_entity_poly.pdbx_strand_id
1 'polypeptide(L)'
;MGVITLATDDMQVIIYKILAYLYSCMKNGIKPDRDRYSHVAFGIPESYWNSIMLELHEHGYVRGLVIANDFGGDLIVAGCDPTITFEGIQYLQENSLMQKTKRFLQDTKSIIPGI
;
A
#
# COMPACT_ATOMS: atom_id res chain seq x y z
N MET A 1 7.42 -27.26 -1.51
CA MET A 1 6.92 -26.11 -0.74
C MET A 1 7.05 -24.91 -1.66
N GLY A 2 5.93 -24.40 -2.21
CA GLY A 2 5.96 -23.34 -3.21
C GLY A 2 6.38 -22.02 -2.57
N VAL A 3 7.32 -21.31 -3.18
CA VAL A 3 7.66 -19.95 -2.81
C VAL A 3 6.49 -19.05 -3.20
N ILE A 4 5.89 -18.34 -2.25
CA ILE A 4 4.88 -17.32 -2.55
C ILE A 4 5.64 -16.08 -3.02
N THR A 5 5.74 -15.88 -4.33
CA THR A 5 6.25 -14.64 -4.91
C THR A 5 5.14 -13.60 -4.90
N LEU A 6 5.35 -12.49 -4.20
CA LEU A 6 4.42 -11.37 -4.24
C LEU A 6 4.64 -10.57 -5.51
N ALA A 7 3.58 -10.39 -6.30
CA ALA A 7 3.54 -9.60 -7.52
C ALA A 7 3.40 -8.11 -7.22
N THR A 8 3.78 -7.25 -8.16
CA THR A 8 3.81 -5.78 -7.93
C THR A 8 2.43 -5.16 -7.70
N ASP A 9 1.39 -5.86 -8.16
CA ASP A 9 -0.02 -5.56 -8.09
C ASP A 9 -0.75 -6.31 -6.96
N ASP A 10 -0.04 -7.09 -6.13
CA ASP A 10 -0.67 -7.68 -4.95
C ASP A 10 -1.13 -6.59 -3.97
N MET A 11 -2.33 -6.77 -3.41
CA MET A 11 -2.95 -5.85 -2.43
C MET A 11 -1.98 -5.46 -1.31
N GLN A 12 -1.25 -6.42 -0.74
CA GLN A 12 -0.29 -6.16 0.34
C GLN A 12 0.88 -5.27 -0.11
N VAL A 13 1.35 -5.44 -1.35
CA VAL A 13 2.43 -4.63 -1.93
C VAL A 13 1.95 -3.19 -2.15
N ILE A 14 0.71 -3.02 -2.64
CA ILE A 14 0.13 -1.70 -2.88
C ILE A 14 -0.18 -0.99 -1.55
N ILE A 15 -0.80 -1.67 -0.58
CA ILE A 15 -1.02 -1.15 0.80
C ILE A 15 0.31 -0.65 1.38
N TYR A 16 1.37 -1.44 1.29
CA TYR A 16 2.69 -1.05 1.78
C TYR A 16 3.21 0.22 1.08
N LYS A 17 3.13 0.28 -0.26
CA LYS A 17 3.56 1.45 -1.04
C LYS A 17 2.80 2.72 -0.66
N ILE A 18 1.48 2.62 -0.52
CA ILE A 18 0.62 3.75 -0.12
C ILE A 18 1.01 4.24 1.28
N LEU A 19 1.06 3.33 2.27
CA LEU A 19 1.41 3.69 3.64
C LEU A 19 2.81 4.29 3.74
N ALA A 20 3.81 3.72 3.05
CA ALA A 20 5.17 4.24 3.04
C ALA A 20 5.25 5.65 2.43
N TYR A 21 4.51 5.90 1.35
CA TYR A 21 4.40 7.22 0.73
C TYR A 21 3.74 8.24 1.68
N LEU A 22 2.60 7.89 2.28
CA LEU A 22 1.89 8.77 3.22
C LEU A 22 2.74 9.08 4.46
N TYR A 23 3.47 8.09 4.99
CA TYR A 23 4.40 8.29 6.10
C TYR A 23 5.54 9.24 5.73
N SER A 24 6.10 9.12 4.53
CA SER A 24 7.11 10.06 4.02
C SER A 24 6.55 11.47 3.92
N CYS A 25 5.35 11.65 3.38
CA CYS A 25 4.67 12.94 3.30
C CYS A 25 4.49 13.57 4.69
N MET A 26 3.98 12.79 5.65
CA MET A 26 3.79 13.22 7.04
C MET A 26 5.10 13.65 7.71
N LYS A 27 6.18 12.89 7.55
CA LYS A 27 7.50 13.24 8.12
C LYS A 27 8.09 14.53 7.58
N ASN A 28 7.77 14.87 6.33
CA ASN A 28 8.31 16.05 5.65
C ASN A 28 7.35 17.24 5.68
N GLY A 29 6.17 17.12 6.30
CA GLY A 29 5.16 18.17 6.31
C GLY A 29 4.57 18.48 4.92
N ILE A 30 4.59 17.50 4.01
CA ILE A 30 4.12 17.65 2.62
C ILE A 30 2.72 17.05 2.52
N LYS A 31 1.82 17.73 1.78
CA LYS A 31 0.49 17.19 1.46
C LYS A 31 0.61 16.09 0.39
N PRO A 32 0.00 14.91 0.60
CA PRO A 32 0.03 13.84 -0.40
C PRO A 32 -0.59 14.26 -1.73
N ASP A 33 0.18 14.09 -2.80
CA ASP A 33 -0.29 14.16 -4.19
C ASP A 33 -1.02 12.86 -4.59
N ARG A 34 -2.29 12.98 -5.05
CA ARG A 34 -3.16 11.87 -5.43
C ARG A 34 -2.59 11.06 -6.59
N ASP A 35 -1.89 11.71 -7.51
CA ASP A 35 -1.36 11.06 -8.71
C ASP A 35 -0.21 10.08 -8.39
N ARG A 36 0.33 10.14 -7.16
CA ARG A 36 1.39 9.23 -6.70
C ARG A 36 0.90 7.96 -6.05
N TYR A 37 -0.39 7.89 -5.71
CA TYR A 37 -1.00 6.72 -5.09
C TYR A 37 -2.32 6.33 -5.75
N SER A 38 -2.58 6.75 -6.99
CA SER A 38 -3.79 6.43 -7.74
C SER A 38 -3.71 5.06 -8.42
N HIS A 39 -4.86 4.57 -8.90
CA HIS A 39 -4.91 3.35 -9.72
C HIS A 39 -4.01 3.44 -10.96
N VAL A 40 -3.91 4.62 -11.58
CA VAL A 40 -3.02 4.90 -12.73
C VAL A 40 -1.56 4.76 -12.33
N ALA A 41 -1.17 5.30 -11.16
CA ALA A 41 0.20 5.23 -10.65
C ALA A 41 0.68 3.78 -10.45
N PHE A 42 -0.24 2.90 -10.09
CA PHE A 42 0.04 1.48 -9.86
C PHE A 42 -0.22 0.59 -11.08
N GLY A 43 -0.87 1.10 -12.14
CA GLY A 43 -1.23 0.31 -13.31
C GLY A 43 -2.27 -0.78 -13.01
N ILE A 44 -3.20 -0.52 -12.08
CA ILE A 44 -4.23 -1.47 -11.64
C ILE A 44 -5.64 -0.97 -11.94
N PRO A 45 -6.67 -1.84 -11.97
CA PRO A 45 -8.06 -1.42 -12.11
C PRO A 45 -8.50 -0.47 -10.99
N GLU A 46 -9.31 0.53 -11.32
CA GLU A 46 -9.79 1.52 -10.35
C GLU A 46 -10.64 0.89 -9.25
N SER A 47 -11.51 -0.07 -9.57
CA SER A 47 -12.32 -0.80 -8.58
C SER A 47 -11.45 -1.52 -7.55
N TYR A 48 -10.34 -2.12 -7.99
CA TYR A 48 -9.39 -2.78 -7.11
C TYR A 48 -8.67 -1.78 -6.19
N TRP A 49 -8.27 -0.63 -6.75
CA TRP A 49 -7.73 0.47 -5.95
C TRP A 49 -8.73 1.00 -4.92
N ASN A 50 -10.01 1.14 -5.28
CA ASN A 50 -11.06 1.56 -4.34
C ASN A 50 -11.21 0.55 -3.19
N SER A 51 -11.17 -0.76 -3.46
CA SER A 51 -11.15 -1.78 -2.42
C SER A 51 -9.93 -1.66 -1.50
N ILE A 52 -8.74 -1.41 -2.04
CA ILE A 52 -7.52 -1.21 -1.23
C ILE A 52 -7.65 0.01 -0.31
N MET A 53 -8.19 1.11 -0.83
CA MET A 53 -8.40 2.33 -0.05
C MET A 53 -9.48 2.15 1.03
N LEU A 54 -10.51 1.32 0.77
CA LEU A 54 -11.49 0.92 1.77
C LEU A 54 -10.84 0.11 2.89
N GLU A 55 -10.03 -0.90 2.57
CA GLU A 55 -9.30 -1.69 3.56
C GLU A 55 -8.41 -0.79 4.44
N LEU A 56 -7.67 0.14 3.84
CA LEU A 56 -6.84 1.11 4.57
C LEU A 56 -7.66 1.97 5.55
N HIS A 57 -8.89 2.33 5.17
CA HIS A 57 -9.79 3.13 5.99
C HIS A 57 -10.45 2.30 7.10
N GLU A 58 -11.04 1.14 6.78
CA GLU A 58 -11.76 0.29 7.72
C GLU A 58 -10.85 -0.30 8.80
N HIS A 59 -9.61 -0.66 8.43
CA HIS A 59 -8.60 -1.09 9.39
C HIS A 59 -7.95 0.07 10.17
N GLY A 60 -8.35 1.31 9.90
CA GLY A 60 -7.85 2.49 10.57
C GLY A 60 -6.39 2.80 10.29
N TYR A 61 -5.80 2.28 9.21
CA TYR A 61 -4.42 2.56 8.81
C TYR A 61 -4.26 3.96 8.21
N VAL A 62 -5.33 4.47 7.60
CA VAL A 62 -5.39 5.81 7.01
C VAL A 62 -6.69 6.50 7.45
N ARG A 63 -6.59 7.78 7.79
CA ARG A 63 -7.74 8.68 8.06
C ARG A 63 -7.77 9.83 7.04
N GLY A 64 -8.87 10.59 6.99
CA GLY A 64 -9.03 11.68 6.00
C GLY A 64 -9.50 11.18 4.61
N LEU A 65 -9.96 9.93 4.54
CA LEU A 65 -10.63 9.42 3.35
C LEU A 65 -12.13 9.65 3.50
N VAL A 66 -12.77 10.11 2.42
CA VAL A 66 -14.23 10.08 2.30
C VAL A 66 -14.57 8.93 1.38
N ILE A 67 -15.22 7.92 1.93
CA ILE A 67 -15.68 6.76 1.19
C ILE A 67 -17.18 6.90 1.01
N ALA A 68 -17.62 6.86 -0.24
CA ALA A 68 -19.03 6.97 -0.60
C ALA A 68 -19.35 5.95 -1.69
N ASN A 69 -20.63 5.61 -1.81
CA ASN A 69 -21.15 4.96 -3.01
C ASN A 69 -21.57 6.04 -4.00
N ASP A 70 -21.27 5.81 -5.26
CA ASP A 70 -21.79 6.63 -6.34
C ASP A 70 -23.28 6.34 -6.59
N PHE A 71 -23.87 7.03 -7.56
CA PHE A 71 -25.27 6.84 -7.92
C PHE A 71 -25.58 5.46 -8.53
N GLY A 72 -24.55 4.73 -8.99
CA GLY A 72 -24.63 3.35 -9.47
C GLY A 72 -24.38 2.28 -8.41
N GLY A 73 -23.98 2.68 -7.19
CA GLY A 73 -23.60 1.77 -6.11
C GLY A 73 -22.12 1.39 -6.10
N ASP A 74 -21.31 1.97 -6.98
CA ASP A 74 -19.87 1.75 -7.02
C ASP A 74 -19.17 2.54 -5.91
N LEU A 75 -18.19 1.90 -5.27
CA LEU A 75 -17.37 2.50 -4.24
C LEU A 75 -16.48 3.59 -4.85
N ILE A 76 -16.60 4.83 -4.37
CA ILE A 76 -15.73 5.95 -4.72
C ILE A 76 -14.96 6.42 -3.50
N VAL A 77 -13.65 6.57 -3.69
CA VAL A 77 -12.78 7.25 -2.73
C VAL A 77 -12.66 8.72 -3.14
N ALA A 78 -13.39 9.58 -2.45
CA ALA A 78 -13.29 11.02 -2.57
C ALA A 78 -12.30 11.56 -1.53
N GLY A 79 -11.35 12.39 -1.95
CA GLY A 79 -10.26 12.84 -1.07
C GLY A 79 -10.68 13.92 -0.07
N CYS A 80 -10.06 13.92 1.11
CA CYS A 80 -9.63 15.11 1.84
C CYS A 80 -8.43 14.76 2.76
N ASP A 81 -7.22 14.82 2.22
CA ASP A 81 -5.94 14.73 2.95
C ASP A 81 -5.71 13.41 3.71
N PRO A 82 -5.54 12.28 2.97
CA PRO A 82 -5.24 11.02 3.61
C PRO A 82 -3.98 11.13 4.46
N THR A 83 -4.10 10.75 5.72
CA THR A 83 -3.01 10.79 6.70
C THR A 83 -2.87 9.41 7.29
N ILE A 84 -1.65 8.86 7.26
CA ILE A 84 -1.35 7.60 7.94
C ILE A 84 -1.56 7.75 9.45
N THR A 85 -2.12 6.72 10.09
CA THR A 85 -2.33 6.66 11.54
C THR A 85 -1.17 5.97 12.25
N PHE A 86 -1.23 5.90 13.58
CA PHE A 86 -0.24 5.12 14.33
C PHE A 86 -0.33 3.62 14.00
N GLU A 87 -1.54 3.11 13.83
CA GLU A 87 -1.85 1.72 13.44
C GLU A 87 -1.27 1.41 12.05
N GLY A 88 -1.37 2.35 11.11
CA GLY A 88 -0.75 2.22 9.79
C GLY A 88 0.78 2.19 9.85
N ILE A 89 1.40 2.96 10.75
CA ILE A 89 2.85 2.93 10.98
C ILE A 89 3.26 1.61 11.63
N GLN A 90 2.52 1.13 12.62
CA GLN A 90 2.76 -0.16 13.24
C GLN A 90 2.65 -1.29 12.21
N TYR A 91 1.66 -1.25 11.32
CA TYR A 91 1.57 -2.17 10.19
C TYR A 91 2.82 -2.12 9.31
N LEU A 92 3.33 -0.94 8.93
CA LEU A 92 4.56 -0.83 8.15
C LEU A 92 5.78 -1.46 8.86
N GLN A 93 5.84 -1.36 10.19
CA GLN A 93 6.94 -1.87 11.01
C GLN A 93 6.84 -3.40 11.22
N GLU A 94 5.65 -3.91 11.52
CA GLU A 94 5.39 -5.32 11.85
C GLU A 94 5.16 -6.18 10.60
N ASN A 95 4.34 -5.71 9.66
CA ASN A 95 4.10 -6.30 8.35
C ASN A 95 5.04 -5.75 7.30
N SER A 96 6.29 -5.47 7.68
CA SER A 96 7.31 -5.18 6.69
C SER A 96 7.30 -6.32 5.67
N LEU A 97 6.74 -6.02 4.50
CA LEU A 97 6.80 -6.82 3.32
C LEU A 97 8.26 -7.29 3.19
N MET A 98 9.21 -6.39 3.47
CA MET A 98 10.63 -6.66 3.65
C MET A 98 11.08 -7.59 4.79
N GLN A 99 10.38 -7.86 5.91
CA GLN A 99 10.76 -9.00 6.78
C GLN A 99 10.23 -10.33 6.28
N LYS A 100 9.06 -10.34 5.62
CA LYS A 100 8.56 -11.54 4.92
C LYS A 100 9.37 -11.85 3.65
N THR A 101 9.89 -10.83 2.96
CA THR A 101 10.72 -10.93 1.74
C THR A 101 12.23 -10.84 2.01
N LYS A 102 12.72 -10.36 3.18
CA LYS A 102 14.18 -10.30 3.50
C LYS A 102 14.84 -11.67 3.46
N ARG A 103 14.11 -12.72 3.83
CA ARG A 103 14.59 -14.10 3.67
C ARG A 103 14.98 -14.38 2.21
N PHE A 104 14.26 -13.81 1.25
CA PHE A 104 14.47 -14.10 -0.18
C PHE A 104 15.58 -13.26 -0.85
N LEU A 105 15.75 -12.00 -0.48
CA LEU A 105 16.85 -11.18 -1.04
C LEU A 105 18.23 -11.55 -0.47
N GLN A 106 18.28 -12.27 0.67
CA GLN A 106 19.52 -12.84 1.19
C GLN A 106 19.86 -14.18 0.54
N ASP A 107 18.86 -14.99 0.17
CA ASP A 107 19.09 -16.29 -0.49
C ASP A 107 19.47 -16.16 -1.98
N THR A 108 19.01 -15.14 -2.70
CA THR A 108 19.44 -14.91 -4.10
C THR A 108 20.88 -14.38 -4.22
N LYS A 109 21.49 -13.91 -3.13
CA LYS A 109 22.96 -13.68 -3.08
C LYS A 109 23.77 -14.96 -2.92
N SER A 110 23.14 -16.09 -2.58
CA SER A 110 23.83 -17.38 -2.40
C SER A 110 23.64 -18.35 -3.57
N ILE A 111 22.99 -17.93 -4.66
CA ILE A 111 22.88 -18.70 -5.91
C ILE A 111 23.78 -18.09 -6.99
N ILE A 112 25.04 -17.83 -6.62
CA ILE A 112 26.14 -17.88 -7.57
C ILE A 112 26.80 -19.25 -7.34
N PRO A 113 26.42 -20.30 -8.10
CA PRO A 113 27.16 -21.53 -8.09
C PRO A 113 28.44 -21.32 -8.90
N GLY A 114 29.53 -21.12 -8.15
CA GLY A 114 30.88 -21.08 -8.69
C GLY A 114 31.33 -19.67 -9.06
N ILE A 115 32.50 -19.31 -8.52
CA ILE A 115 33.30 -18.13 -8.87
C ILE A 115 32.80 -16.82 -8.25
#